data_AF-A0A453T1Y1-F1
#
_entry.id   AF-A0A453T1Y1-F1
#
_cell.length_a   1.000
_cell.length_b   1.000
_cell.length_c   1.000
_cell.angle_alpha   90.00
_cell.angle_beta   90.00
_cell.angle_gamma   90.00
#
_symmetry.space_group_name_H-M   'P 1'
#
loop_
_entity.id
_entity.type
_entity.pdbx_description
1 polymer ?
#
loop_
_entity_poly.entity_id
_entity_poly.type
_entity_poly.pdbx_seq_one_letter_code
_entity_poly.pdbx_strand_id
1 'polypeptide(L)'
;AYSICTLARRLSKTKNWIVALKTLIVIHRLLREGDGSFKDDFLSYSYRGNILQLPNFRDDSSPLAWDSSAWVRLYAFYLHERVECFRVLKYDVEADRLVKLPQASGKAHSRTRTLPCEDLLDQLPALQKLLLRLISCQV
;
A
#
# COMPACT_ATOMS: atom_id res chain seq x y z
N ALA A 1 -8.12 15.29 0.73
CA ALA A 1 -6.99 16.08 1.27
C ALA A 1 -6.79 16.10 2.81
N TYR A 2 -7.67 16.69 3.67
CA TYR A 2 -7.39 16.95 5.11
C TYR A 2 -7.00 15.71 5.94
N SER A 3 -7.69 14.58 5.72
CA SER A 3 -7.43 13.33 6.44
C SER A 3 -6.03 12.76 6.15
N ILE A 4 -5.55 12.90 4.91
CA ILE A 4 -4.24 12.40 4.47
C ILE A 4 -3.12 13.18 5.17
N CYS A 5 -3.21 14.52 5.18
CA CYS A 5 -2.25 15.37 5.90
C CYS A 5 -2.20 15.05 7.40
N THR A 6 -3.36 14.74 8.00
CA THR A 6 -3.45 14.39 9.42
C THR A 6 -2.77 13.06 9.72
N LEU A 7 -3.00 12.03 8.91
CA LEU A 7 -2.36 10.72 9.03
C LEU A 7 -0.85 10.80 8.81
N ALA A 8 -0.42 11.54 7.78
CA ALA A 8 1.00 11.76 7.50
C ALA A 8 1.71 12.47 8.65
N ARG A 9 1.10 13.53 9.20
CA ARG A 9 1.63 14.23 10.37
C ARG A 9 1.72 13.31 11.57
N ARG A 10 0.70 12.48 11.83
CA ARG A 10 0.71 11.52 12.94
C ARG A 10 1.86 10.53 12.80
N LEU A 11 2.09 10.00 11.60
CA LEU A 11 3.16 9.05 11.30
C LEU A 11 4.54 9.69 11.46
N SER A 12 4.72 10.93 10.99
CA SER A 12 6.01 11.65 11.08
C SER A 12 6.45 12.00 12.51
N LYS A 13 5.50 12.17 13.43
CA LYS A 13 5.78 12.63 14.80
C LYS A 13 5.85 11.51 15.83
N THR A 14 5.32 10.34 15.52
CA THR A 14 5.25 9.25 16.49
C THR A 14 6.54 8.46 16.51
N LYS A 15 7.02 8.14 17.72
CA LYS A 15 8.04 7.10 17.96
C LYS A 15 7.45 5.81 18.51
N ASN A 16 6.13 5.77 18.73
CA ASN A 16 5.46 4.61 19.30
C ASN A 16 5.03 3.65 18.19
N TRP A 17 5.53 2.41 18.21
CA TRP A 17 5.27 1.41 17.16
C TRP A 17 3.78 1.06 17.02
N ILE A 18 3.02 1.05 18.12
CA ILE A 18 1.59 0.76 18.10
C ILE A 18 0.84 1.88 17.37
N VAL A 19 1.19 3.14 17.66
CA VAL A 19 0.58 4.30 16.99
C VAL A 19 0.93 4.31 15.51
N ALA A 20 2.18 4.05 15.15
CA ALA A 20 2.61 3.95 13.76
C ALA A 20 1.85 2.84 13.03
N LEU A 21 1.79 1.63 13.61
CA LEU A 21 1.06 0.49 13.07
C LEU A 21 -0.43 0.80 12.85
N LYS A 22 -1.12 1.32 13.86
CA LYS A 22 -2.54 1.68 13.74
C LYS A 22 -2.76 2.72 12.64
N THR A 23 -1.84 3.69 12.51
CA THR A 23 -1.91 4.70 11.45
C THR A 23 -1.74 4.06 10.07
N LEU A 24 -0.79 3.14 9.90
CA LEU A 24 -0.59 2.40 8.65
C LEU A 24 -1.79 1.50 8.32
N ILE A 25 -2.42 0.85 9.30
CA ILE A 25 -3.64 0.07 9.11
C ILE A 25 -4.78 0.95 8.60
N VAL A 26 -4.95 2.15 9.17
CA VAL A 26 -5.96 3.12 8.69
C VAL A 26 -5.67 3.52 7.25
N ILE A 27 -4.42 3.83 6.91
CA ILE A 27 -4.02 4.14 5.53
C ILE A 27 -4.33 2.95 4.60
N HIS A 28 -3.98 1.74 5.00
CA HIS A 28 -4.25 0.54 4.21
C HIS A 28 -5.75 0.35 3.93
N ARG A 29 -6.59 0.53 4.97
CA ARG A 29 -8.05 0.45 4.81
C ARG A 29 -8.56 1.53 3.85
N LEU A 30 -8.08 2.76 3.96
CA LEU A 30 -8.44 3.82 3.04
C LEU A 30 -7.97 3.54 1.60
N LEU A 31 -6.80 2.93 1.40
CA LEU A 31 -6.34 2.51 0.07
C LEU A 31 -7.17 1.36 -0.52
N ARG A 32 -7.79 0.53 0.32
CA ARG A 32 -8.60 -0.63 -0.11
C ARG A 32 -10.06 -0.27 -0.34
N GLU A 33 -10.65 0.43 0.62
CA GLU A 33 -12.09 0.75 0.71
C GLU A 33 -12.42 2.17 0.22
N GLY A 34 -11.41 3.04 0.08
CA GLY A 34 -11.60 4.39 -0.44
C GLY A 34 -12.01 4.39 -1.91
N ASP A 35 -12.71 5.44 -2.29
CA ASP A 35 -13.09 5.71 -3.67
C ASP A 35 -11.86 6.06 -4.53
N GLY A 36 -12.05 6.11 -5.86
CA GLY A 36 -10.96 6.44 -6.79
C GLY A 36 -10.32 7.80 -6.48
N SER A 37 -11.14 8.79 -6.10
CA SER A 37 -10.67 10.14 -5.78
C SER A 37 -9.69 10.16 -4.60
N PHE A 38 -9.96 9.38 -3.54
CA PHE A 38 -9.03 9.26 -2.42
C PHE A 38 -7.68 8.68 -2.82
N LYS A 39 -7.67 7.65 -3.68
CA LYS A 39 -6.43 6.99 -4.13
C LYS A 39 -5.56 7.94 -4.95
N ASP A 40 -6.17 8.73 -5.82
CA ASP A 40 -5.48 9.75 -6.62
C ASP A 40 -4.93 10.89 -5.75
N ASP A 41 -5.74 11.38 -4.79
CA ASP A 41 -5.32 12.35 -3.78
C ASP A 41 -4.11 11.83 -2.98
N PHE A 42 -4.18 10.57 -2.53
CA PHE A 42 -3.13 9.93 -1.75
C PHE A 42 -1.86 9.72 -2.58
N LEU A 43 -1.99 9.31 -3.85
CA LEU A 43 -0.88 9.18 -4.78
C LEU A 43 -0.16 10.51 -4.98
N SER A 44 -0.91 11.57 -5.28
CA SER A 44 -0.37 12.93 -5.46
C SER A 44 0.38 13.41 -4.21
N TYR A 45 -0.17 13.12 -3.04
CA TYR A 45 0.43 13.51 -1.77
C TYR A 45 1.67 12.65 -1.41
N SER A 46 1.62 11.34 -1.64
CA SER A 46 2.75 10.41 -1.43
C SER A 46 3.94 10.77 -2.31
N TYR A 47 3.70 11.12 -3.58
CA TYR A 47 4.75 11.51 -4.52
C TYR A 47 5.52 12.77 -4.08
N ARG A 48 4.84 13.69 -3.38
CA ARG A 48 5.45 14.96 -2.92
C ARG A 48 6.26 14.83 -1.63
N GLY A 49 6.11 13.75 -0.87
CA GLY A 49 6.59 13.73 0.51
C GLY A 49 7.01 12.38 1.08
N ASN A 50 7.02 11.28 0.29
CA ASN A 50 7.46 9.95 0.72
C ASN A 50 6.95 9.51 2.10
N ILE A 51 5.66 9.76 2.38
CA ILE A 51 5.07 9.65 3.73
C ILE A 51 5.15 8.23 4.30
N LEU A 52 5.14 7.24 3.42
CA LEU A 52 5.20 5.82 3.76
C LEU A 52 6.64 5.28 3.83
N GLN A 53 7.64 6.12 3.52
CA GLN A 53 9.04 5.75 3.71
C GLN A 53 9.47 6.15 5.12
N LEU A 54 9.68 5.16 5.97
CA LEU A 54 10.01 5.33 7.38
C LEU A 54 11.42 4.77 7.71
N PRO A 55 12.50 5.16 6.98
CA PRO A 55 13.79 4.49 7.09
C PRO A 55 14.38 4.55 8.51
N ASN A 56 14.11 5.65 9.23
CA ASN A 56 14.64 5.89 10.57
C ASN A 56 13.61 5.64 11.69
N PHE A 57 12.43 5.07 11.36
CA PHE A 57 11.43 4.78 12.39
C PHE A 57 11.90 3.66 13.29
N ARG A 58 12.00 3.95 14.59
CA ARG A 58 12.45 3.02 15.62
C ARG A 58 11.88 3.42 16.97
N ASP A 59 11.28 2.46 17.65
CA ASP A 59 10.77 2.56 19.01
C ASP A 59 11.71 1.80 19.96
N ASP A 60 12.45 2.54 20.78
CA ASP A 60 13.45 1.99 21.72
C ASP A 60 12.88 1.74 23.12
N SER A 61 11.55 1.78 23.30
CA SER A 61 10.91 1.61 24.62
C SER A 61 11.02 0.20 25.21
N SER A 62 11.18 -0.83 24.37
CA SER A 62 11.32 -2.22 24.79
C SER A 62 11.92 -3.08 23.67
N PRO A 63 12.50 -4.27 23.96
CA PRO A 63 12.95 -5.20 22.91
C PRO A 63 11.85 -5.55 21.91
N LEU A 64 10.63 -5.82 22.39
CA LEU A 64 9.47 -6.07 21.53
C LEU A 64 9.15 -4.87 20.62
N ALA A 65 9.21 -3.65 21.13
CA ALA A 65 8.98 -2.44 20.34
C ALA A 65 10.07 -2.25 19.27
N TRP A 66 11.31 -2.62 19.59
CA TRP A 66 12.43 -2.57 18.66
C TRP A 66 12.22 -3.53 17.49
N ASP A 67 11.89 -4.80 17.78
CA ASP A 67 11.55 -5.81 16.76
C ASP A 67 10.33 -5.38 15.94
N SER A 68 9.28 -4.89 16.62
CA SER A 68 8.06 -4.40 15.97
C SER A 68 8.33 -3.22 15.04
N SER A 69 9.35 -2.41 15.32
CA SER A 69 9.73 -1.30 14.46
C SER A 69 10.22 -1.76 13.10
N ALA A 70 10.94 -2.90 13.04
CA ALA A 70 11.34 -3.50 11.77
C ALA A 70 10.11 -3.91 10.94
N TRP A 71 9.14 -4.56 11.58
CA TRP A 71 7.88 -4.93 10.92
C TRP A 71 7.10 -3.70 10.43
N VAL A 72 7.00 -2.64 11.25
CA VAL A 72 6.34 -1.37 10.87
C VAL A 72 6.99 -0.75 9.64
N ARG A 73 8.33 -0.75 9.54
CA ARG A 73 9.05 -0.24 8.36
C ARG A 73 8.72 -1.07 7.11
N LEU A 74 8.74 -2.40 7.22
CA LEU A 74 8.41 -3.31 6.12
C LEU A 74 6.97 -3.10 5.63
N TYR A 75 6.02 -2.97 6.56
CA TYR A 75 4.62 -2.73 6.24
C TYR A 75 4.40 -1.37 5.56
N ALA A 76 5.10 -0.32 6.01
CA ALA A 76 5.06 0.98 5.36
C ALA A 76 5.62 0.91 3.92
N PHE A 77 6.71 0.18 3.70
CA PHE A 77 7.25 -0.08 2.36
C PHE A 77 6.27 -0.84 1.47
N TYR A 78 5.57 -1.84 2.00
CA TYR A 78 4.51 -2.54 1.26
C TYR A 78 3.40 -1.58 0.81
N LEU A 79 2.91 -0.71 1.69
CA LEU A 79 1.89 0.28 1.33
C LEU A 79 2.41 1.30 0.32
N HIS A 80 3.69 1.68 0.40
CA HIS A 80 4.32 2.54 -0.59
C HIS A 80 4.32 1.90 -1.98
N GLU A 81 4.78 0.64 -2.10
CA GLU A 81 4.77 -0.06 -3.39
C GLU A 81 3.35 -0.33 -3.89
N ARG A 82 2.36 -0.45 -3.01
CA ARG A 82 0.95 -0.55 -3.42
C ARG A 82 0.49 0.70 -4.17
N VAL A 83 0.85 1.87 -3.65
CA VAL A 83 0.51 3.17 -4.29
C VAL A 83 1.26 3.35 -5.60
N GLU A 84 2.54 2.96 -5.66
CA GLU A 84 3.30 2.96 -6.91
C GLU A 84 2.76 1.98 -7.94
N CYS A 85 2.33 0.79 -7.52
CA CYS A 85 1.67 -0.18 -8.39
C CYS A 85 0.38 0.40 -8.98
N PHE A 86 -0.46 1.05 -8.16
CA PHE A 86 -1.65 1.76 -8.66
C PHE A 86 -1.29 2.86 -9.67
N ARG A 87 -0.19 3.60 -9.46
CA ARG A 87 0.29 4.63 -10.41
C ARG A 87 0.64 4.05 -11.78
N VAL A 88 1.29 2.89 -11.82
CA VAL A 88 1.70 2.21 -13.06
C VAL A 88 0.49 1.59 -13.75
N LEU A 89 -0.33 0.85 -13.01
CA LEU A 89 -1.45 0.09 -13.57
C LEU A 89 -2.67 0.95 -13.92
N LYS A 90 -2.84 2.11 -13.27
CA LYS A 90 -4.05 2.98 -13.38
C LYS A 90 -5.35 2.31 -12.94
N TYR A 91 -5.26 1.17 -12.23
CA TYR A 91 -6.38 0.51 -11.58
C TYR A 91 -5.90 -0.26 -10.35
N ASP A 92 -6.83 -0.57 -9.44
CA ASP A 92 -6.55 -1.35 -8.24
C ASP A 92 -6.73 -2.85 -8.52
N VAL A 93 -5.64 -3.62 -8.36
CA VAL A 93 -5.57 -5.06 -8.63
C VAL A 93 -6.47 -5.88 -7.70
N GLU A 94 -6.62 -5.48 -6.44
CA GLU A 94 -7.46 -6.19 -5.49
C GLU A 94 -8.94 -5.82 -5.68
N ALA A 95 -9.24 -4.55 -5.95
CA ALA A 95 -10.60 -4.12 -6.25
C ALA A 95 -11.12 -4.79 -7.54
N ASP A 96 -10.30 -4.91 -8.59
CA ASP A 96 -10.67 -5.62 -9.83
C ASP A 96 -11.05 -7.08 -9.57
N ARG A 97 -10.35 -7.75 -8.65
CA ARG A 97 -10.69 -9.13 -8.23
C ARG A 97 -12.00 -9.20 -7.45
N LEU A 98 -12.25 -8.26 -6.54
CA LEU A 98 -13.45 -8.23 -5.71
C LEU A 98 -14.71 -7.89 -6.51
N VAL A 99 -14.62 -6.98 -7.48
CA VAL A 99 -15.74 -6.62 -8.37
C VAL A 99 -16.10 -7.75 -9.32
N LYS A 100 -15.13 -8.59 -9.70
CA LYS A 100 -15.33 -9.69 -10.66
C LYS A 100 -15.69 -11.02 -10.02
N LEU A 101 -15.83 -11.13 -8.69
CA LEU A 101 -16.37 -12.37 -8.09
C LEU A 101 -17.78 -12.63 -8.66
N PRO A 102 -18.10 -13.84 -9.16
CA PRO A 102 -19.21 -14.01 -10.07
C PRO A 102 -20.54 -13.99 -9.34
N GLN A 103 -21.42 -13.07 -9.70
CA GLN A 103 -22.87 -13.27 -9.58
C GLN A 103 -23.42 -14.24 -10.66
N ALA A 104 -22.61 -14.70 -11.62
CA ALA A 104 -23.01 -15.76 -12.56
C ALA A 104 -21.80 -16.40 -13.26
N SER A 105 -21.64 -17.71 -13.07
CA SER A 105 -21.11 -18.77 -13.97
C SER A 105 -19.93 -18.57 -14.97
N GLY A 106 -19.22 -17.45 -15.01
CA GLY A 106 -18.02 -17.26 -15.85
C GLY A 106 -16.76 -17.13 -15.02
N LYS A 107 -15.66 -17.82 -15.38
CA LYS A 107 -14.34 -17.64 -14.76
C LYS A 107 -13.96 -16.15 -14.82
N ALA A 108 -13.98 -15.48 -13.67
CA ALA A 108 -13.53 -14.11 -13.50
C ALA A 108 -12.04 -14.02 -13.82
N HIS A 109 -11.70 -13.61 -15.04
CA HIS A 109 -10.31 -13.42 -15.42
C HIS A 109 -9.83 -12.04 -14.92
N SER A 110 -8.71 -12.02 -14.19
CA SER A 110 -8.08 -10.77 -13.76
C SER A 110 -7.73 -9.94 -14.99
N ARG A 111 -7.80 -8.61 -14.89
CA ARG A 111 -7.47 -7.70 -16.01
C ARG A 111 -6.11 -8.00 -16.63
N THR A 112 -5.14 -8.40 -15.80
CA THR A 112 -3.80 -8.82 -16.23
C THR A 112 -3.76 -10.02 -17.19
N ARG A 113 -4.80 -10.85 -17.25
CA ARG A 113 -4.86 -12.01 -18.17
C ARG A 113 -5.33 -11.63 -19.58
N THR A 114 -5.94 -10.46 -19.73
CA THR A 114 -6.52 -9.99 -21.00
C THR A 114 -5.73 -8.83 -21.59
N LEU A 115 -4.62 -8.42 -20.97
CA LEU A 115 -3.78 -7.33 -21.47
C LEU A 115 -2.98 -7.77 -22.71
N PRO A 116 -2.76 -6.87 -23.67
CA PRO A 116 -1.73 -7.03 -24.68
C PRO A 116 -0.35 -7.31 -24.05
N CYS A 117 0.52 -7.99 -24.80
CA CYS A 117 1.85 -8.37 -24.32
C CYS A 117 2.69 -7.16 -23.89
N GLU A 118 2.64 -6.06 -24.66
CA GLU A 118 3.37 -4.83 -24.38
C GLU A 118 2.95 -4.20 -23.05
N ASP A 119 1.64 -3.97 -22.86
CA ASP A 119 1.10 -3.44 -21.60
C ASP A 119 1.40 -4.36 -20.41
N LEU A 120 1.41 -5.68 -20.63
CA LEU A 120 1.73 -6.64 -19.58
C LEU A 120 3.21 -6.54 -19.17
N LEU A 121 4.13 -6.42 -20.13
CA LEU A 121 5.55 -6.25 -19.85
C LEU A 121 5.83 -4.97 -19.06
N ASP A 122 5.08 -3.90 -19.29
CA ASP A 122 5.18 -2.66 -18.53
C ASP A 122 4.64 -2.78 -17.09
N GLN A 123 3.57 -3.56 -16.90
CA GLN A 123 2.92 -3.72 -15.58
C GLN A 123 3.55 -4.80 -14.69
N LEU A 124 4.16 -5.83 -15.29
CA LEU A 124 4.74 -6.98 -14.58
C LEU A 124 5.77 -6.59 -13.50
N PRO A 125 6.73 -5.68 -13.77
CA PRO A 125 7.71 -5.27 -12.77
C PRO A 125 7.07 -4.67 -11.52
N ALA A 126 6.03 -3.83 -11.69
CA ALA A 126 5.33 -3.20 -10.57
C ALA A 126 4.56 -4.24 -9.72
N LEU A 127 3.90 -5.20 -10.39
CA LEU A 127 3.21 -6.32 -9.74
C LEU A 127 4.18 -7.22 -8.96
N GLN A 128 5.32 -7.58 -9.56
CA GLN A 128 6.35 -8.41 -8.92
C GLN A 128 6.93 -7.71 -7.69
N LYS A 129 7.22 -6.41 -7.79
CA LYS A 129 7.75 -5.62 -6.68
C LYS A 129 6.76 -5.50 -5.52
N LEU A 130 5.48 -5.28 -5.83
CA LEU A 130 4.41 -5.28 -4.82
C LEU A 130 4.34 -6.63 -4.09
N LEU A 131 4.35 -7.75 -4.83
CA LEU A 131 4.33 -9.08 -4.25
C LEU A 131 5.55 -9.36 -3.36
N LEU A 132 6.74 -8.99 -3.82
CA LEU A 132 7.98 -9.15 -3.06
C LEU A 132 7.92 -8.39 -1.71
N ARG A 133 7.40 -7.16 -1.71
CA ARG A 133 7.24 -6.39 -0.46
C ARG A 133 6.19 -7.00 0.47
N LEU A 134 5.11 -7.54 -0.07
CA LEU A 134 4.11 -8.24 0.74
C LEU A 134 4.73 -9.46 1.44
N ILE A 135 5.48 -10.28 0.70
CA ILE A 135 6.16 -11.47 1.25
C ILE A 135 7.18 -11.06 2.31
N SER A 136 7.86 -9.92 2.13
CA SER A 136 8.84 -9.40 3.09
C SER A 136 8.23 -9.08 4.46
N CYS A 137 6.90 -8.91 4.58
CA CYS A 137 6.22 -8.69 5.86
C CYS A 137 6.04 -9.96 6.70
N GLN A 138 6.33 -11.15 6.15
CA GLN A 138 6.17 -12.45 6.81
C GLN A 138 7.38 -12.82 7.70
N VAL A 139 8.01 -11.83 8.34
CA VAL A 139 9.16 -12.03 9.24
C VAL A 139 8.82 -13.03 10.35
#